data_AF-A0A9N9DJT3-F1
#
_entry.id   AF-A0A9N9DJT3-F1
#
_cell.length_a   1.000
_cell.length_b   1.000
_cell.length_c   1.000
_cell.angle_alpha   90.00
_cell.angle_beta   90.00
_cell.angle_gamma   90.00
#
_symmetry.space_group_name_H-M   'P 1'
#
loop_
_entity.id
_entity.type
_entity.pdbx_description
1 polymer ?
#
loop_
_entity_poly.entity_id
_entity_poly.type
_entity_poly.pdbx_seq_one_letter_code
_entity_poly.pdbx_strand_id
1 'polypeptide(L)'
;ISDVPLRTPLSTTGNNLTATSGKNDTIGNNSTATSGKNDTIGNNSTAASGKNDTIGNNSTAASGKNDIIGNNSTATSGKNDTIGNNSTATSSKNDTIGNNSTATSGKNDTIGNNSTATSGKNDTIGNNSTATSGKNDTIGNNSTATSGKNDTIGNNSTDISGKNDTTGNDTSYVDIFTPPVTILLTTPDPAKGLLFKIGSSITFSWKYSANFSIKPKYMNVLAQPSVNLDLYFTIVANATGTITSVIWDTTKDASSLPITKYKLYIFDERGKDASISPGRLLPFSGFIFSLYLPEDNINISRK
;
A
#
# COMPACT_ATOMS: atom_id res chain seq x y z
N ILE A 1 28.24 -62.20 14.89
CA ILE A 1 26.85 -61.68 14.91
C ILE A 1 26.99 -60.17 14.99
N SER A 2 26.73 -59.48 13.89
CA SER A 2 26.82 -58.02 13.79
C SER A 2 25.63 -57.43 14.53
N ASP A 3 25.89 -56.72 15.61
CA ASP A 3 24.87 -56.02 16.39
C ASP A 3 24.42 -54.79 15.57
N VAL A 4 23.26 -54.91 14.93
CA VAL A 4 22.59 -53.78 14.28
C VAL A 4 21.97 -52.98 15.42
N PRO A 5 22.37 -51.72 15.69
CA PRO A 5 21.76 -50.98 16.77
C PRO A 5 20.30 -50.72 16.39
N LEU A 6 19.38 -51.24 17.22
CA LEU A 6 17.95 -50.97 17.10
C LEU A 6 17.73 -49.46 17.08
N ARG A 7 17.15 -48.93 16.00
CA ARG A 7 16.64 -47.55 15.91
C ARG A 7 15.39 -47.44 16.80
N THR A 8 15.59 -47.18 18.09
CA THR A 8 14.50 -46.84 19.00
C THR A 8 14.07 -45.38 18.81
N PRO A 9 12.77 -45.05 18.97
CA PRO A 9 12.36 -43.66 19.14
C PRO A 9 13.10 -43.06 20.34
N LEU A 10 13.69 -41.87 20.15
CA LEU A 10 14.37 -41.16 21.21
C LEU A 10 13.39 -40.16 21.82
N SER A 11 12.74 -40.55 22.92
CA SER A 11 11.95 -39.64 23.75
C SER A 11 12.86 -39.02 24.79
N THR A 12 13.09 -37.71 24.72
CA THR A 12 13.96 -36.99 25.67
C THR A 12 13.25 -35.80 26.29
N THR A 13 13.47 -35.59 27.58
CA THR A 13 12.95 -34.45 28.35
C THR A 13 14.11 -33.75 29.05
N GLY A 14 14.18 -32.41 28.95
CA GLY A 14 15.28 -31.63 29.52
C GLY A 14 15.35 -30.22 28.95
N ASN A 15 16.14 -29.32 29.54
CA ASN A 15 16.13 -27.91 29.13
C ASN A 15 16.81 -27.64 27.78
N ASN A 16 17.77 -28.47 27.38
CA ASN A 16 18.51 -28.37 26.12
C ASN A 16 18.63 -29.77 25.51
N LEU A 17 17.86 -30.04 24.47
CA LEU A 17 17.78 -31.36 23.85
C LEU A 17 18.21 -31.33 22.38
N THR A 18 18.96 -32.34 21.97
CA THR A 18 19.34 -32.55 20.57
C THR A 18 19.11 -34.00 20.19
N ALA A 19 18.22 -34.22 19.21
CA ALA A 19 17.96 -35.53 18.62
C ALA A 19 18.37 -35.52 17.15
N THR A 20 19.21 -36.48 16.72
CA THR A 20 19.92 -36.36 15.45
C THR A 20 19.35 -37.23 14.32
N SER A 21 18.62 -38.30 14.62
CA SER A 21 18.03 -39.15 13.57
C SER A 21 16.90 -40.04 14.06
N GLY A 22 15.96 -40.33 13.15
CA GLY A 22 14.94 -41.36 13.38
C GLY A 22 13.55 -40.77 13.66
N LYS A 23 12.87 -41.31 14.67
CA LYS A 23 11.66 -40.72 15.22
C LYS A 23 12.05 -40.08 16.54
N ASN A 24 11.88 -38.77 16.66
CA ASN A 24 12.39 -38.00 17.79
C ASN A 24 11.23 -37.26 18.46
N ASP A 25 11.04 -37.50 19.75
CA ASP A 25 10.06 -36.80 20.57
C ASP A 25 10.87 -36.01 21.62
N THR A 26 10.90 -34.69 21.50
CA THR A 26 11.73 -33.81 22.35
C THR A 26 10.85 -32.80 23.08
N ILE A 27 10.94 -32.79 24.41
CA ILE A 27 10.17 -31.86 25.27
C ILE A 27 11.14 -31.09 26.16
N GLY A 28 11.31 -29.80 25.90
CA GLY A 28 12.36 -29.02 26.55
C GLY A 28 12.35 -27.55 26.18
N ASN A 29 12.81 -26.68 27.08
CA ASN A 29 12.79 -25.23 26.85
C ASN A 29 13.51 -24.82 25.54
N ASN A 30 14.65 -25.46 25.24
CA ASN A 30 15.33 -25.42 23.95
C ASN A 30 15.45 -26.83 23.37
N SER A 31 14.80 -27.10 22.25
CA SER A 31 14.76 -28.45 21.66
C SER A 31 15.12 -28.42 20.18
N THR A 32 16.01 -29.31 19.76
CA THR A 32 16.49 -29.43 18.37
C THR A 32 16.37 -30.87 17.86
N ALA A 33 15.76 -31.04 16.69
CA ALA A 33 15.65 -32.32 16.02
C ALA A 33 16.10 -32.20 14.55
N THR A 34 17.14 -32.94 14.14
CA THR A 34 17.80 -32.63 12.85
C THR A 34 17.34 -33.50 11.67
N SER A 35 16.84 -34.72 11.89
CA SER A 35 16.38 -35.56 10.77
C SER A 35 15.33 -36.60 11.15
N GLY A 36 14.36 -36.80 10.25
CA GLY A 36 13.41 -37.90 10.29
C GLY A 36 11.97 -37.44 10.54
N LYS A 37 11.29 -38.05 11.51
CA LYS A 37 9.99 -37.57 12.01
C LYS A 37 10.23 -36.97 13.39
N ASN A 38 9.94 -35.69 13.55
CA ASN A 38 10.34 -34.93 14.71
C ASN A 38 9.14 -34.24 15.35
N ASP A 39 8.85 -34.58 16.59
CA ASP A 39 7.85 -33.93 17.43
C ASP A 39 8.61 -33.12 18.50
N THR A 40 8.57 -31.80 18.41
CA THR A 40 9.40 -30.89 19.22
C THR A 40 8.53 -29.91 19.98
N ILE A 41 8.57 -29.95 21.31
CA ILE A 41 7.82 -29.05 22.19
C ILE A 41 8.81 -28.27 23.06
N GLY A 42 8.76 -26.94 22.97
CA GLY A 42 9.74 -26.10 23.66
C GLY A 42 9.55 -24.61 23.41
N ASN A 43 10.02 -23.75 24.32
CA ASN A 43 9.87 -22.30 24.12
C ASN A 43 10.68 -21.82 22.90
N ASN A 44 11.85 -22.43 22.66
CA ASN A 44 12.63 -22.30 21.43
C ASN A 44 12.83 -23.69 20.80
N SER A 45 12.27 -23.91 19.62
CA SER A 45 12.22 -25.24 19.00
C SER A 45 12.70 -25.21 17.56
N THR A 46 13.56 -26.15 17.17
CA THR A 46 14.12 -26.24 15.80
C THR A 46 14.02 -27.66 15.24
N ALA A 47 13.43 -27.82 14.06
CA ALA A 47 13.32 -29.10 13.37
C ALA A 47 13.82 -28.99 11.91
N ALA A 48 14.86 -29.73 11.51
CA ALA A 48 15.60 -29.37 10.29
C ALA A 48 15.26 -30.16 9.01
N SER A 49 14.71 -31.37 9.12
CA SER A 49 14.44 -32.21 7.94
C SER A 49 13.44 -33.33 8.20
N GLY A 50 12.50 -33.48 7.27
CA GLY A 50 11.60 -34.61 7.17
C GLY A 50 10.14 -34.24 7.43
N LYS A 51 9.51 -34.84 8.44
CA LYS A 51 8.18 -34.43 8.93
C LYS A 51 8.37 -33.84 10.31
N ASN A 52 8.00 -32.59 10.51
CA ASN A 52 8.34 -31.82 11.69
C ASN A 52 7.06 -31.22 12.29
N ASP A 53 6.71 -31.64 13.50
CA ASP A 53 5.61 -31.09 14.28
C ASP A 53 6.24 -30.30 15.44
N THR A 54 6.14 -28.97 15.41
CA THR A 54 6.87 -28.09 16.33
C THR A 54 5.93 -27.17 17.09
N ILE A 55 5.98 -27.20 18.42
CA ILE A 55 5.18 -26.33 19.29
C ILE A 55 6.12 -25.49 20.16
N GLY A 56 5.98 -24.16 20.10
CA GLY A 56 6.88 -23.27 20.83
C GLY A 56 6.75 -21.80 20.51
N ASN A 57 7.04 -20.91 21.45
CA ASN A 57 6.97 -19.46 21.21
C ASN A 57 7.83 -19.01 20.03
N ASN A 58 9.06 -19.52 19.93
CA ASN A 58 9.96 -19.27 18.80
C ASN A 58 10.29 -20.61 18.14
N SER A 59 9.65 -20.88 17.01
CA SER A 59 9.72 -22.19 16.38
C SER A 59 10.18 -22.09 14.94
N THR A 60 11.16 -22.91 14.58
CA THR A 60 11.69 -23.00 13.22
C THR A 60 11.63 -24.43 12.72
N ALA A 61 11.03 -24.65 11.56
CA ALA A 61 11.12 -25.93 10.86
C ALA A 61 11.63 -25.74 9.42
N ALA A 62 12.45 -26.66 8.97
CA ALA A 62 13.05 -26.64 7.64
C ALA A 62 12.85 -27.99 6.95
N SER A 63 12.73 -27.92 5.62
CA SER A 63 12.74 -29.03 4.67
C SER A 63 11.73 -30.15 4.94
N GLY A 64 10.70 -30.23 4.11
CA GLY A 64 9.82 -31.39 4.03
C GLY A 64 8.37 -31.04 4.29
N LYS A 65 7.77 -31.62 5.33
CA LYS A 65 6.44 -31.24 5.82
C LYS A 65 6.58 -30.67 7.22
N ASN A 66 6.14 -29.44 7.43
CA ASN A 66 6.37 -28.69 8.64
C ASN A 66 5.05 -28.17 9.20
N ASP A 67 4.68 -28.62 10.39
CA ASP A 67 3.50 -28.15 11.10
C ASP A 67 3.99 -27.42 12.36
N ILE A 68 3.82 -26.09 12.42
CA ILE A 68 4.35 -25.25 13.51
C ILE A 68 3.25 -24.49 14.21
N ILE A 69 3.22 -24.55 15.55
CA ILE A 69 2.37 -23.72 16.40
C ILE A 69 3.25 -22.88 17.33
N GLY A 70 3.24 -21.56 17.17
CA GLY A 70 4.15 -20.69 17.90
C GLY A 70 3.99 -19.21 17.61
N ASN A 71 4.19 -18.35 18.60
CA ASN A 71 4.03 -16.90 18.43
C ASN A 71 4.90 -16.31 17.32
N ASN A 72 6.15 -16.76 17.20
CA ASN A 72 7.08 -16.43 16.13
C ASN A 72 7.50 -17.73 15.43
N SER A 73 6.90 -18.00 14.28
CA SER A 73 7.04 -19.29 13.59
C SER A 73 7.63 -19.11 12.20
N THR A 74 8.62 -19.92 11.85
CA THR A 74 9.26 -19.92 10.53
C THR A 74 9.33 -21.34 9.97
N ALA A 75 8.66 -21.58 8.85
CA ALA A 75 8.72 -22.81 8.10
C ALA A 75 9.36 -22.58 6.73
N THR A 76 10.35 -23.38 6.37
CA THR A 76 11.06 -23.22 5.10
C THR A 76 11.13 -24.53 4.33
N SER A 77 10.97 -24.46 3.00
CA SER A 77 11.14 -25.59 2.08
C SER A 77 10.09 -26.72 2.24
N GLY A 78 9.36 -27.00 1.16
CA GLY A 78 8.35 -28.06 1.12
C GLY A 78 6.93 -27.58 1.38
N LYS A 79 6.18 -28.32 2.21
CA LYS A 79 4.81 -28.01 2.62
C LYS A 79 4.81 -27.55 4.07
N ASN A 80 4.19 -26.40 4.34
CA ASN A 80 4.33 -25.71 5.60
C ASN A 80 2.97 -25.26 6.11
N ASP A 81 2.59 -25.67 7.31
CA ASP A 81 1.40 -25.21 8.01
C ASP A 81 1.90 -24.49 9.28
N THR A 82 1.64 -23.18 9.41
CA THR A 82 2.15 -22.38 10.53
C THR A 82 1.03 -21.57 11.18
N ILE A 83 0.95 -21.64 12.51
CA ILE A 83 -0.04 -20.91 13.31
C ILE A 83 0.71 -20.10 14.37
N GLY A 84 0.52 -18.77 14.37
CA GLY A 84 1.34 -17.89 15.18
C GLY A 84 1.14 -16.41 14.90
N ASN A 85 1.30 -15.54 15.89
CA ASN A 85 1.14 -14.10 15.69
C ASN A 85 2.03 -13.52 14.60
N ASN A 86 3.28 -13.98 14.48
CA ASN A 86 4.24 -13.60 13.45
C ASN A 86 4.71 -14.89 12.75
N SER A 87 4.08 -15.23 11.63
CA SER A 87 4.29 -16.50 10.96
C SER A 87 4.86 -16.29 9.56
N THR A 88 5.89 -17.06 9.20
CA THR A 88 6.50 -17.04 7.87
C THR A 88 6.59 -18.46 7.33
N ALA A 89 6.07 -18.69 6.13
CA ALA A 89 6.22 -19.95 5.42
C ALA A 89 6.72 -19.72 3.99
N THR A 90 7.65 -20.55 3.52
CA THR A 90 8.27 -20.37 2.20
C THR A 90 8.39 -21.70 1.44
N SER A 91 8.17 -21.65 0.11
CA SER A 91 8.45 -22.69 -0.91
C SER A 91 7.23 -23.17 -1.72
N SER A 92 6.66 -24.35 -1.43
CA SER A 92 5.83 -25.08 -2.40
C SER A 92 4.34 -24.99 -2.07
N LYS A 93 3.97 -25.22 -0.81
CA LYS A 93 2.62 -25.04 -0.28
C LYS A 93 2.73 -24.49 1.13
N ASN A 94 2.03 -23.40 1.41
CA ASN A 94 2.19 -22.66 2.65
C ASN A 94 0.82 -22.25 3.17
N ASP A 95 0.42 -22.78 4.32
CA ASP A 95 -0.79 -22.38 5.04
C ASP A 95 -0.33 -21.62 6.29
N THR A 96 -0.68 -20.34 6.41
CA THR A 96 -0.19 -19.48 7.48
C THR A 96 -1.33 -18.74 8.17
N ILE A 97 -1.44 -18.85 9.49
CA ILE A 97 -2.49 -18.22 10.28
C ILE A 97 -1.87 -17.40 11.40
N GLY A 98 -2.20 -16.11 11.49
CA GLY A 98 -1.50 -15.21 12.38
C GLY A 98 -1.76 -13.73 12.15
N ASN A 99 -1.61 -12.87 13.16
CA ASN A 99 -1.82 -11.43 12.97
C ASN A 99 -0.91 -10.80 11.90
N ASN A 100 0.34 -11.24 11.80
CA ASN A 100 1.33 -10.82 10.80
C ASN A 100 1.86 -12.07 10.09
N SER A 101 1.21 -12.47 9.00
CA SER A 101 1.49 -13.73 8.31
C SER A 101 2.06 -13.49 6.93
N THR A 102 3.12 -14.21 6.58
CA THR A 102 3.79 -14.13 5.28
C THR A 102 3.96 -15.51 4.68
N ALA A 103 3.48 -15.68 3.44
CA ALA A 103 3.68 -16.88 2.64
C ALA A 103 4.34 -16.54 1.30
N THR A 104 5.36 -17.31 0.91
CA THR A 104 6.14 -17.01 -0.30
C THR A 104 6.35 -18.25 -1.16
N SER A 105 6.12 -18.08 -2.47
CA SER A 105 6.23 -19.08 -3.53
C SER A 105 5.20 -20.21 -3.46
N GLY A 106 4.80 -20.72 -4.63
CA GLY A 106 4.00 -21.94 -4.74
C GLY A 106 2.50 -21.70 -4.61
N LYS A 107 1.87 -22.38 -3.65
CA LYS A 107 0.46 -22.15 -3.27
C LYS A 107 0.43 -21.64 -1.83
N ASN A 108 -0.22 -20.52 -1.61
CA ASN A 108 -0.14 -19.79 -0.35
C ASN A 108 -1.55 -19.47 0.14
N ASP A 109 -1.90 -19.97 1.32
CA ASP A 109 -3.14 -19.65 2.02
C ASP A 109 -2.76 -18.88 3.30
N THR A 110 -3.05 -17.58 3.36
CA THR A 110 -2.60 -16.70 4.44
C THR A 110 -3.79 -16.04 5.12
N ILE A 111 -3.95 -16.22 6.43
CA ILE A 111 -5.04 -15.64 7.22
C ILE A 111 -4.48 -14.82 8.37
N GLY A 112 -4.92 -13.56 8.51
CA GLY A 112 -4.31 -12.65 9.47
C GLY A 112 -4.64 -11.18 9.29
N ASN A 113 -4.58 -10.37 10.35
CA ASN A 113 -4.83 -8.94 10.24
C ASN A 113 -3.94 -8.22 9.22
N ASN A 114 -2.66 -8.57 9.15
CA ASN A 114 -1.68 -8.08 8.18
C ASN A 114 -1.10 -9.30 7.45
N SER A 115 -1.67 -9.62 6.30
CA SER A 115 -1.37 -10.86 5.59
C SER A 115 -0.72 -10.60 4.25
N THR A 116 0.38 -11.28 3.96
CA THR A 116 1.11 -11.16 2.70
C THR A 116 1.31 -12.53 2.07
N ALA A 117 0.97 -12.64 0.79
CA ALA A 117 1.28 -13.80 -0.04
C ALA A 117 2.00 -13.36 -1.33
N THR A 118 3.07 -14.06 -1.69
CA THR A 118 3.88 -13.67 -2.85
C THR A 118 4.18 -14.86 -3.75
N SER A 119 4.03 -14.67 -5.07
CA SER A 119 4.33 -15.62 -6.14
C SER A 119 3.52 -16.92 -6.12
N GLY A 120 2.76 -17.15 -7.19
CA GLY A 120 2.13 -18.45 -7.49
C GLY A 120 0.61 -18.39 -7.45
N LYS A 121 -0.02 -19.17 -6.58
CA LYS A 121 -1.46 -19.06 -6.30
C LYS A 121 -1.63 -18.65 -4.84
N ASN A 122 -2.30 -17.53 -4.62
CA ASN A 122 -2.31 -16.85 -3.33
C ASN A 122 -3.75 -16.59 -2.90
N ASP A 123 -4.16 -17.16 -1.78
CA ASP A 123 -5.45 -16.91 -1.13
C ASP A 123 -5.15 -16.18 0.18
N THR A 124 -5.51 -14.90 0.30
CA THR A 124 -5.10 -14.04 1.43
C THR A 124 -6.31 -13.39 2.09
N ILE A 125 -6.50 -13.60 3.39
CA ILE A 125 -7.63 -13.07 4.16
C ILE A 125 -7.12 -12.26 5.35
N GLY A 126 -7.62 -11.03 5.51
CA GLY A 126 -7.09 -10.12 6.51
C GLY A 126 -7.60 -8.71 6.47
N ASN A 127 -7.43 -7.91 7.52
CA ASN A 127 -7.82 -6.50 7.46
C ASN A 127 -6.97 -5.70 6.46
N ASN A 128 -5.67 -5.97 6.41
CA ASN A 128 -4.71 -5.44 5.47
C ASN A 128 -4.05 -6.62 4.74
N SER A 129 -4.52 -6.91 3.54
CA SER A 129 -4.13 -8.12 2.79
C SER A 129 -3.42 -7.74 1.51
N THR A 130 -2.27 -8.37 1.24
CA THR A 130 -1.48 -8.14 0.03
C THR A 130 -1.15 -9.46 -0.65
N ALA A 131 -1.53 -9.60 -1.92
CA ALA A 131 -1.14 -10.73 -2.76
C ALA A 131 -0.41 -10.23 -4.01
N THR A 132 0.72 -10.85 -4.36
CA THR A 132 1.54 -10.41 -5.50
C THR A 132 1.90 -11.57 -6.41
N SER A 133 1.80 -11.34 -7.72
CA SER A 133 2.22 -12.24 -8.80
C SER A 133 1.50 -13.60 -8.85
N GLY A 134 0.78 -13.82 -9.95
CA GLY A 134 0.24 -15.14 -10.30
C GLY A 134 -1.28 -15.16 -10.33
N LYS A 135 -1.92 -16.01 -9.52
CA LYS A 135 -3.38 -15.96 -9.30
C LYS A 135 -3.63 -15.57 -7.85
N ASN A 136 -4.38 -14.51 -7.62
CA ASN A 136 -4.50 -13.91 -6.31
C ASN A 136 -5.98 -13.74 -5.95
N ASP A 137 -6.42 -14.37 -4.86
CA ASP A 137 -7.73 -14.20 -4.28
C ASP A 137 -7.53 -13.49 -2.92
N THR A 138 -7.93 -12.23 -2.81
CA THR A 138 -7.61 -11.40 -1.64
C THR A 138 -8.87 -10.83 -1.00
N ILE A 139 -9.06 -11.06 0.30
CA ILE A 139 -10.22 -10.58 1.04
C ILE A 139 -9.76 -9.75 2.23
N GLY A 140 -10.34 -8.54 2.38
CA GLY A 140 -9.94 -7.63 3.44
C GLY A 140 -10.41 -6.21 3.32
N ASN A 141 -10.44 -5.46 4.43
CA ASN A 141 -10.86 -4.07 4.42
C ASN A 141 -9.96 -3.19 3.53
N ASN A 142 -8.64 -3.38 3.60
CA ASN A 142 -7.65 -2.74 2.74
C ASN A 142 -6.88 -3.84 2.00
N SER A 143 -7.34 -4.20 0.80
CA SER A 143 -6.79 -5.33 0.04
C SER A 143 -6.06 -4.85 -1.20
N THR A 144 -4.89 -5.43 -1.47
CA THR A 144 -4.12 -5.13 -2.68
C THR A 144 -3.69 -6.40 -3.38
N ALA A 145 -4.09 -6.57 -4.64
CA ALA A 145 -3.56 -7.62 -5.49
C ALA A 145 -2.80 -7.04 -6.69
N THR A 146 -1.61 -7.56 -6.95
CA THR A 146 -0.70 -6.99 -7.97
C THR A 146 -0.27 -8.08 -8.94
N SER A 147 -0.46 -7.85 -10.24
CA SER A 147 0.00 -8.69 -11.36
C SER A 147 -0.61 -10.11 -11.43
N GLY A 148 -1.18 -10.44 -12.60
CA GLY A 148 -1.66 -11.77 -12.93
C GLY A 148 -3.17 -11.85 -13.12
N LYS A 149 -3.84 -12.77 -12.43
CA LYS A 149 -5.30 -12.84 -12.35
C LYS A 149 -5.71 -12.59 -10.92
N ASN A 150 -6.46 -11.53 -10.65
CA ASN A 150 -6.74 -11.11 -9.29
C ASN A 150 -8.25 -11.03 -9.05
N ASP A 151 -8.73 -11.66 -7.99
CA ASP A 151 -10.08 -11.48 -7.47
C ASP A 151 -9.96 -10.87 -6.07
N THR A 152 -10.34 -9.61 -5.91
CA THR A 152 -10.13 -8.85 -4.67
C THR A 152 -11.44 -8.31 -4.10
N ILE A 153 -11.69 -8.58 -2.82
CA ILE A 153 -12.92 -8.19 -2.11
C ILE A 153 -12.55 -7.33 -0.90
N GLY A 154 -13.13 -6.13 -0.80
CA GLY A 154 -12.82 -5.23 0.30
C GLY A 154 -13.36 -3.81 0.18
N ASN A 155 -13.48 -3.11 1.30
CA ASN A 155 -13.96 -1.73 1.29
C ASN A 155 -13.04 -0.79 0.50
N ASN A 156 -11.72 -0.92 0.67
CA ASN A 156 -10.69 -0.17 -0.02
C ASN A 156 -9.76 -1.13 -0.78
N SER A 157 -10.24 -1.65 -1.90
CA SER A 157 -9.52 -2.68 -2.67
C SER A 157 -8.85 -2.10 -3.91
N THR A 158 -7.59 -2.46 -4.12
CA THR A 158 -6.81 -2.01 -5.29
C THR A 158 -6.23 -3.20 -6.03
N ASP A 159 -6.55 -3.28 -7.32
CA ASP A 159 -5.94 -4.26 -8.22
C ASP A 159 -5.06 -3.58 -9.24
N ILE A 160 -3.80 -4.03 -9.35
CA ILE A 160 -2.80 -3.40 -10.20
C ILE A 160 -2.37 -4.39 -11.28
N SER A 161 -2.75 -4.10 -12.53
CA SER A 161 -2.48 -4.89 -13.75
C SER A 161 -3.00 -6.33 -13.74
N GLY A 162 -3.31 -6.87 -14.93
CA GLY A 162 -3.78 -8.25 -15.08
C GLY A 162 -5.26 -8.37 -15.45
N LYS A 163 -5.82 -9.57 -15.35
CA LYS A 163 -7.27 -9.80 -15.51
C LYS A 163 -7.89 -9.84 -14.13
N ASN A 164 -8.65 -8.81 -13.77
CA ASN A 164 -9.02 -8.56 -12.39
C ASN A 164 -10.53 -8.43 -12.21
N ASP A 165 -11.03 -8.92 -11.08
CA ASP A 165 -12.40 -8.73 -10.59
C ASP A 165 -12.34 -8.16 -9.16
N THR A 166 -12.61 -6.86 -9.02
CA THR A 166 -12.53 -6.15 -7.74
C THR A 166 -13.93 -5.75 -7.27
N THR A 167 -14.33 -6.17 -6.07
CA THR A 167 -15.63 -5.82 -5.48
C THR A 167 -15.48 -5.13 -4.12
N GLY A 168 -16.30 -4.10 -3.88
CA GLY A 168 -16.14 -3.22 -2.72
C GLY A 168 -16.80 -1.85 -2.86
N ASN A 169 -16.81 -1.08 -1.77
CA ASN A 169 -17.40 0.27 -1.75
C ASN A 169 -16.49 1.32 -2.43
N ASP A 170 -15.18 1.22 -2.25
CA ASP A 170 -14.16 2.07 -2.87
C ASP A 170 -13.10 1.17 -3.53
N THR A 171 -13.44 0.61 -4.70
CA THR A 171 -12.52 -0.20 -5.50
C THR A 171 -11.82 0.61 -6.58
N SER A 172 -10.58 0.23 -6.90
CA SER A 172 -9.81 0.83 -7.98
C SER A 172 -9.05 -0.23 -8.75
N TYR A 173 -9.18 -0.23 -10.08
CA TYR A 173 -8.33 -0.99 -10.99
C TYR A 173 -7.33 -0.04 -11.65
N VAL A 174 -6.04 -0.35 -11.55
CA VAL A 174 -4.96 0.44 -12.14
C VAL A 174 -4.23 -0.39 -13.18
N ASP A 175 -4.42 -0.04 -14.45
CA ASP A 175 -3.51 -0.46 -15.51
C ASP A 175 -2.26 0.44 -15.47
N ILE A 176 -1.08 -0.18 -15.34
CA ILE A 176 0.20 0.51 -15.24
C ILE A 176 0.57 1.30 -16.50
N PHE A 177 -0.08 1.03 -17.64
CA PHE A 177 0.07 1.78 -18.88
C PHE A 177 -0.92 2.95 -19.00
N THR A 178 -1.83 3.12 -18.03
CA THR A 178 -2.76 4.25 -18.02
C THR A 178 -1.97 5.55 -17.85
N PRO A 179 -2.11 6.54 -18.76
CA PRO A 179 -1.47 7.83 -18.58
C PRO A 179 -2.00 8.53 -17.31
N PRO A 180 -1.22 9.44 -16.69
CA PRO A 180 -1.73 10.25 -15.60
C PRO A 180 -2.86 11.16 -16.09
N VAL A 181 -3.84 11.42 -15.23
CA VAL A 181 -4.94 12.34 -15.50
C VAL A 181 -4.42 13.77 -15.34
N THR A 182 -4.53 14.58 -16.38
CA THR A 182 -4.06 15.97 -16.39
C THR A 182 -5.23 16.95 -16.28
N ILE A 183 -4.92 18.17 -15.84
CA ILE A 183 -5.87 19.29 -15.76
C ILE A 183 -5.75 20.12 -17.03
N LEU A 184 -6.90 20.38 -17.66
CA LEU A 184 -7.07 21.25 -18.81
C LEU A 184 -7.84 22.49 -18.33
N LEU A 185 -7.12 23.58 -18.06
CA LEU A 185 -7.74 24.83 -17.63
C LEU A 185 -8.63 25.40 -18.74
N THR A 186 -9.86 25.75 -18.41
CA THR A 186 -10.89 26.26 -19.33
C THR A 186 -11.30 27.69 -19.04
N THR A 187 -11.18 28.12 -17.78
CA THR A 187 -11.44 29.48 -17.36
C THR A 187 -10.41 29.84 -16.30
N PRO A 188 -9.73 30.97 -16.41
CA PRO A 188 -9.70 31.87 -17.58
C PRO A 188 -9.09 31.20 -18.83
N ASP A 189 -9.36 31.76 -20.02
CA ASP A 189 -8.82 31.25 -21.30
C ASP A 189 -7.28 31.38 -21.32
N PRO A 190 -6.51 30.28 -21.27
CA PRO A 190 -5.05 30.33 -21.15
C PRO A 190 -4.36 30.98 -22.35
N ALA A 191 -5.03 31.12 -23.49
CA ALA A 191 -4.47 31.74 -24.68
C ALA A 191 -4.44 33.27 -24.63
N LYS A 192 -5.09 33.88 -23.62
CA LYS A 192 -5.15 35.34 -23.47
C LYS A 192 -4.10 35.83 -22.48
N GLY A 193 -3.65 37.07 -22.66
CA GLY A 193 -2.93 37.78 -21.60
C GLY A 193 -3.89 38.05 -20.44
N LEU A 194 -3.62 37.49 -19.27
CA LEU A 194 -4.58 37.50 -18.16
C LEU A 194 -4.12 38.38 -17.03
N LEU A 195 -4.89 39.43 -16.82
CA LEU A 195 -4.70 40.48 -15.83
C LEU A 195 -5.98 40.59 -15.01
N PHE A 196 -5.89 40.38 -13.69
CA PHE A 196 -7.03 40.37 -12.79
C PHE A 196 -6.94 41.46 -11.73
N LYS A 197 -8.09 42.09 -11.47
CA LYS A 197 -8.22 43.16 -10.49
C LYS A 197 -8.22 42.61 -9.07
N ILE A 198 -7.35 43.15 -8.20
CA ILE A 198 -7.41 42.92 -6.75
C ILE A 198 -8.68 43.59 -6.21
N GLY A 199 -9.40 42.91 -5.31
CA GLY A 199 -10.71 43.32 -4.83
C GLY A 199 -11.85 42.84 -5.73
N SER A 200 -11.64 41.77 -6.49
CA SER A 200 -12.67 41.10 -7.30
C SER A 200 -12.50 39.58 -7.25
N SER A 201 -13.58 38.85 -7.52
CA SER A 201 -13.55 37.40 -7.57
C SER A 201 -12.98 36.89 -8.90
N ILE A 202 -12.03 35.96 -8.84
CA ILE A 202 -11.43 35.31 -10.01
C ILE A 202 -11.91 33.86 -10.04
N THR A 203 -12.48 33.43 -11.16
CA THR A 203 -12.93 32.05 -11.32
C THR A 203 -11.89 31.23 -12.06
N PHE A 204 -11.51 30.08 -11.49
CA PHE A 204 -10.67 29.09 -12.13
C PHE A 204 -11.50 27.82 -12.36
N SER A 205 -11.68 27.41 -13.61
CA SER A 205 -12.43 26.21 -14.00
C SER A 205 -11.63 25.35 -14.95
N TRP A 206 -11.74 24.04 -14.84
CA TRP A 206 -10.98 23.07 -15.64
C TRP A 206 -11.78 21.82 -15.98
N LYS A 207 -11.21 21.03 -16.88
CA LYS A 207 -11.62 19.65 -17.17
C LYS A 207 -10.47 18.71 -16.87
N TYR A 208 -10.80 17.46 -16.55
CA TYR A 208 -9.82 16.38 -16.49
C TYR A 208 -9.64 15.77 -17.87
N SER A 209 -8.42 15.35 -18.22
CA SER A 209 -8.13 14.73 -19.51
C SER A 209 -8.77 13.34 -19.69
N ALA A 210 -9.08 12.67 -18.58
CA ALA A 210 -9.70 11.36 -18.53
C ALA A 210 -10.39 11.14 -17.17
N ASN A 211 -11.12 10.03 -17.03
CA ASN A 211 -11.61 9.56 -15.74
C ASN A 211 -10.45 9.02 -14.88
N PHE A 212 -10.55 9.19 -13.57
CA PHE A 212 -9.56 8.65 -12.63
C PHE A 212 -9.72 7.14 -12.44
N SER A 213 -8.61 6.41 -12.47
CA SER A 213 -8.53 5.04 -11.93
C SER A 213 -8.57 5.04 -10.41
N ILE A 214 -7.95 6.06 -9.79
CA ILE A 214 -8.04 6.34 -8.34
C ILE A 214 -8.44 7.80 -8.18
N LYS A 215 -9.67 8.04 -7.70
CA LYS A 215 -10.20 9.39 -7.50
C LYS A 215 -9.42 10.11 -6.39
N PRO A 216 -9.11 11.42 -6.54
CA PRO A 216 -8.60 12.23 -5.45
C PRO A 216 -9.54 12.17 -4.23
N LYS A 217 -8.99 12.13 -3.02
CA LYS A 217 -9.82 12.24 -1.80
C LYS A 217 -10.26 13.69 -1.61
N TYR A 218 -9.31 14.60 -1.80
CA TYR A 218 -9.55 16.03 -1.76
C TYR A 218 -8.58 16.77 -2.68
N MET A 219 -8.96 18.00 -3.02
CA MET A 219 -8.20 18.89 -3.91
C MET A 219 -7.78 20.16 -3.17
N ASN A 220 -6.59 20.65 -3.48
CA ASN A 220 -6.05 21.91 -3.01
C ASN A 220 -5.72 22.81 -4.21
N VAL A 221 -5.99 24.11 -4.07
CA VAL A 221 -5.65 25.12 -5.07
C VAL A 221 -4.92 26.27 -4.41
N LEU A 222 -3.71 26.56 -4.90
CA LEU A 222 -2.84 27.61 -4.38
C LEU A 222 -2.44 28.59 -5.49
N ALA A 223 -2.19 29.85 -5.11
CA ALA A 223 -1.55 30.85 -5.95
C ALA A 223 -0.21 31.27 -5.32
N GLN A 224 0.88 31.17 -6.08
CA GLN A 224 2.21 31.55 -5.65
C GLN A 224 2.65 32.84 -6.36
N PRO A 225 2.93 33.93 -5.64
CA PRO A 225 3.45 35.16 -6.23
C PRO A 225 4.90 34.97 -6.68
N SER A 226 5.29 35.60 -7.79
CA SER A 226 6.65 35.49 -8.34
C SER A 226 7.69 36.27 -7.53
N VAL A 227 7.26 37.14 -6.62
CA VAL A 227 8.16 37.92 -5.75
C VAL A 227 8.70 37.12 -4.56
N ASN A 228 8.03 36.03 -4.17
CA ASN A 228 8.45 35.17 -3.07
C ASN A 228 7.96 33.73 -3.32
N LEU A 229 8.91 32.82 -3.55
CA LEU A 229 8.61 31.42 -3.86
C LEU A 229 8.22 30.58 -2.63
N ASP A 230 8.42 31.08 -1.42
CA ASP A 230 8.00 30.43 -0.19
C ASP A 230 6.59 30.87 0.25
N LEU A 231 6.06 31.94 -0.36
CA LEU A 231 4.73 32.46 -0.08
C LEU A 231 3.68 31.76 -0.96
N TYR A 232 2.56 31.36 -0.36
CA TYR A 232 1.42 30.79 -1.07
C TYR A 232 0.13 31.37 -0.51
N PHE A 233 -0.79 31.70 -1.40
CA PHE A 233 -2.16 32.05 -1.06
C PHE A 233 -3.08 30.86 -1.30
N THR A 234 -3.82 30.46 -0.28
CA THR A 234 -4.76 29.35 -0.38
C THR A 234 -6.05 29.84 -1.04
N ILE A 235 -6.34 29.33 -2.23
CA ILE A 235 -7.62 29.59 -2.91
C ILE A 235 -8.69 28.64 -2.36
N VAL A 236 -8.34 27.36 -2.26
CA VAL A 236 -9.15 26.36 -1.57
C VAL A 236 -8.24 25.30 -0.95
N ALA A 237 -8.62 24.81 0.23
CA ALA A 237 -7.98 23.68 0.88
C ALA A 237 -9.00 22.56 1.11
N ASN A 238 -8.57 21.32 0.90
CA ASN A 238 -9.35 20.10 1.14
C ASN A 238 -10.77 20.11 0.52
N ALA A 239 -10.93 20.68 -0.67
CA ALA A 239 -12.18 20.60 -1.42
C ALA A 239 -12.46 19.17 -1.90
N THR A 240 -13.71 18.87 -2.28
CA THR A 240 -14.07 17.52 -2.74
C THR A 240 -13.20 17.08 -3.91
N GLY A 241 -12.83 15.79 -3.96
CA GLY A 241 -11.93 15.23 -4.98
C GLY A 241 -12.35 15.40 -6.44
N THR A 242 -13.59 15.82 -6.69
CA THR A 242 -14.21 15.97 -8.01
C THR A 242 -14.48 17.42 -8.39
N ILE A 243 -13.96 18.41 -7.65
CA ILE A 243 -14.16 19.82 -8.02
C ILE A 243 -13.55 20.14 -9.39
N THR A 244 -14.26 20.94 -10.16
CA THR A 244 -13.82 21.42 -11.49
C THR A 244 -13.81 22.94 -11.58
N SER A 245 -14.18 23.63 -10.51
CA SER A 245 -14.18 25.09 -10.45
C SER A 245 -13.99 25.59 -9.02
N VAL A 246 -13.22 26.68 -8.89
CA VAL A 246 -13.05 27.43 -7.64
C VAL A 246 -13.12 28.93 -7.91
N ILE A 247 -13.48 29.69 -6.88
CA ILE A 247 -13.51 31.14 -6.93
C ILE A 247 -12.47 31.65 -5.92
N TRP A 248 -11.49 32.40 -6.40
CA TRP A 248 -10.59 33.15 -5.54
C TRP A 248 -11.17 34.54 -5.29
N ASP A 249 -11.68 34.75 -4.08
CA ASP A 249 -12.16 36.05 -3.63
C ASP A 249 -11.01 36.91 -3.10
N THR A 250 -10.43 37.73 -3.98
CA THR A 250 -9.27 38.57 -3.63
C THR A 250 -9.63 39.75 -2.71
N THR A 251 -10.92 39.96 -2.40
CA THR A 251 -11.33 41.01 -1.45
C THR A 251 -10.90 40.69 -0.01
N LYS A 252 -10.77 39.40 0.33
CA LYS A 252 -10.43 38.94 1.68
C LYS A 252 -8.99 39.26 2.08
N ASP A 253 -8.10 39.28 1.10
CA ASP A 253 -6.66 39.41 1.30
C ASP A 253 -6.07 40.63 0.58
N ALA A 254 -6.91 41.56 0.12
CA ALA A 254 -6.56 42.61 -0.84
C ALA A 254 -5.32 43.43 -0.46
N SER A 255 -5.13 43.76 0.83
CA SER A 255 -3.97 44.53 1.32
C SER A 255 -2.68 43.72 1.41
N SER A 256 -2.78 42.39 1.39
CA SER A 256 -1.64 41.47 1.54
C SER A 256 -1.16 40.88 0.22
N LEU A 257 -1.94 40.98 -0.85
CA LEU A 257 -1.65 40.41 -2.16
C LEU A 257 -0.61 41.25 -2.91
N PRO A 258 0.60 40.73 -3.21
CA PRO A 258 1.56 41.45 -4.04
C PRO A 258 1.03 41.70 -5.46
N ILE A 259 1.29 42.88 -6.01
CA ILE A 259 1.01 43.22 -7.42
C ILE A 259 2.10 42.59 -8.29
N THR A 260 1.89 41.36 -8.72
CA THR A 260 2.89 40.59 -9.47
C THR A 260 2.24 39.49 -10.32
N LYS A 261 3.07 38.70 -11.00
CA LYS A 261 2.68 37.44 -11.63
C LYS A 261 2.51 36.35 -10.58
N TYR A 262 1.48 35.55 -10.71
CA TYR A 262 1.19 34.39 -9.89
C TYR A 262 1.22 33.13 -10.74
N LYS A 263 1.68 32.03 -10.15
CA LYS A 263 1.54 30.69 -10.69
C LYS A 263 0.43 29.95 -9.92
N LEU A 264 -0.50 29.35 -10.65
CA LEU A 264 -1.58 28.53 -10.09
C LEU A 264 -1.12 27.09 -9.91
N TYR A 265 -1.36 26.53 -8.73
CA TYR A 265 -1.16 25.12 -8.43
C TYR A 265 -2.50 24.44 -8.13
N ILE A 266 -2.74 23.27 -8.71
CA ILE A 266 -3.91 22.43 -8.40
C ILE A 266 -3.42 20.99 -8.19
N PHE A 267 -3.70 20.40 -7.04
CA PHE A 267 -3.16 19.08 -6.66
C PHE A 267 -4.07 18.36 -5.67
N ASP A 268 -3.87 17.03 -5.55
CA ASP A 268 -4.65 16.17 -4.65
C ASP A 268 -3.96 15.97 -3.29
N GLU A 269 -4.40 15.00 -2.50
CA GLU A 269 -3.85 14.70 -1.18
C GLU A 269 -2.35 14.38 -1.14
N ARG A 270 -1.74 14.05 -2.29
CA ARG A 270 -0.31 13.73 -2.39
C ARG A 270 0.58 14.97 -2.42
N GLY A 271 0.00 16.15 -2.60
CA GLY A 271 0.73 17.42 -2.62
C GLY A 271 1.11 17.90 -4.04
N LYS A 272 1.54 19.16 -4.11
CA LYS A 272 1.87 19.85 -5.39
C LYS A 272 3.07 19.24 -6.13
N ASP A 273 3.94 18.53 -5.42
CA ASP A 273 5.15 17.91 -5.95
C ASP A 273 5.00 16.38 -6.10
N ALA A 274 3.75 15.87 -6.07
CA ALA A 274 3.50 14.44 -6.19
C ALA A 274 4.06 13.87 -7.51
N SER A 275 4.77 12.75 -7.39
CA SER A 275 5.29 12.01 -8.54
C SER A 275 4.17 11.53 -9.47
N ILE A 276 4.53 11.37 -10.75
CA ILE A 276 3.66 10.81 -11.78
C ILE A 276 3.18 9.41 -11.35
N SER A 277 1.88 9.15 -11.46
CA SER A 277 1.27 7.86 -11.10
C SER A 277 0.16 7.52 -12.10
N PRO A 278 0.14 6.30 -12.67
CA PRO A 278 -0.87 5.86 -13.64
C PRO A 278 -2.30 6.04 -13.14
N GLY A 279 -3.17 6.63 -13.97
CA GLY A 279 -4.59 6.81 -13.67
C GLY A 279 -4.91 7.74 -12.48
N ARG A 280 -3.90 8.38 -11.87
CA ARG A 280 -4.05 9.41 -10.83
C ARG A 280 -3.78 10.80 -11.40
N LEU A 281 -4.13 11.84 -10.63
CA LEU A 281 -3.89 13.24 -11.00
C LEU A 281 -2.38 13.53 -11.17
N LEU A 282 -2.00 14.24 -12.22
CA LEU A 282 -0.73 14.95 -12.28
C LEU A 282 -0.93 16.35 -11.70
N PRO A 283 -0.19 16.76 -10.65
CA PRO A 283 -0.28 18.13 -10.14
C PRO A 283 -0.11 19.16 -11.25
N PHE A 284 -1.01 20.13 -11.28
CA PHE A 284 -1.02 21.18 -12.27
C PHE A 284 -0.26 22.40 -11.75
N SER A 285 0.65 22.94 -12.56
CA SER A 285 1.37 24.19 -12.27
C SER A 285 1.60 25.05 -13.53
N GLY A 286 0.73 24.87 -14.55
CA GLY A 286 0.96 25.37 -15.91
C GLY A 286 0.43 26.77 -16.19
N PHE A 287 -0.30 27.38 -15.26
CA PHE A 287 -0.99 28.64 -15.49
C PHE A 287 -0.34 29.81 -14.74
N ILE A 288 -0.04 30.88 -15.47
CA ILE A 288 0.56 32.13 -14.95
C ILE A 288 -0.37 33.30 -15.28
N PHE A 289 -0.64 34.16 -14.31
CA PHE A 289 -1.51 35.34 -14.46
C PHE A 289 -0.99 36.51 -13.62
N SER A 290 -1.42 37.74 -13.89
CA SER A 290 -1.02 38.92 -13.12
C SER A 290 -2.18 39.49 -12.31
N LEU A 291 -1.87 40.02 -11.11
CA LEU A 291 -2.81 40.82 -10.32
C LEU A 291 -2.46 42.32 -10.41
N TYR A 292 -3.47 43.18 -10.42
CA TYR A 292 -3.31 44.65 -10.38
C TYR A 292 -4.28 45.33 -9.43
N LEU A 293 -3.88 46.50 -8.91
CA LEU A 293 -4.76 47.45 -8.25
C LEU A 293 -5.16 48.55 -9.27
N PRO A 294 -6.44 48.87 -9.43
CA PRO A 294 -6.85 50.03 -10.23
C PRO A 294 -6.38 51.33 -9.56
N GLU A 295 -6.04 52.35 -10.34
CA GLU A 295 -5.92 53.71 -9.79
C GLU A 295 -7.31 54.32 -9.55
N ASP A 296 -7.45 55.13 -8.51
CA ASP A 296 -8.67 55.91 -8.29
C ASP A 296 -8.80 56.95 -9.41
N ASN A 297 -9.98 57.02 -10.05
CA ASN A 297 -10.25 58.02 -11.09
C ASN A 297 -10.05 59.43 -10.52
N ILE A 298 -8.98 60.10 -10.93
CA ILE A 298 -8.78 61.53 -10.65
C ILE A 298 -9.91 62.28 -11.36
N ASN A 299 -10.87 62.76 -10.57
CA ASN A 299 -11.96 63.60 -11.07
C ASN A 299 -11.37 64.96 -11.48
N ILE A 300 -10.93 65.08 -12.74
CA ILE A 300 -10.53 66.35 -13.35
C ILE A 300 -11.78 67.19 -13.63
N SER A 301 -12.40 67.70 -12.57
CA SER A 301 -13.29 68.86 -12.68
C SER A 301 -12.43 70.04 -13.12
N ARG A 302 -12.47 70.37 -14.42
CA ARG A 302 -11.87 71.58 -14.99
C ARG A 302 -12.39 72.80 -14.22
N LYS A 303 -11.48 73.55 -13.60
CA LYS A 303 -11.70 74.96 -13.24
C LYS A 303 -11.20 75.84 -14.39
#